data_AF-A0A7D3WNS7-F1
#
_entry.id   AF-A0A7D3WNS7-F1
#
_cell.length_a   1.000
_cell.length_b   1.000
_cell.length_c   1.000
_cell.angle_alpha   90.00
_cell.angle_beta   90.00
_cell.angle_gamma   90.00
#
_symmetry.space_group_name_H-M   'P 1'
#
loop_
_entity.id
_entity.type
_entity.pdbx_description
1 polymer ?
#
loop_
_entity_poly.entity_id
_entity_poly.type
_entity_poly.pdbx_seq_one_letter_code
_entity_poly.pdbx_strand_id
1 'polypeptide(L)'
;MGTYDTYTVYADAGYVQLVIPPAAVQVLTSSGQWNIQDAGFKDRWLYQYTYDDRGRVVERKFPGAAAVYLVYDSFDRPVLVQDGTHRASNQWLFTKFDAQNRAVVEGLWSDSRQRSDVQTAADQFAPTLDYETRSGGSYTTSNTFPVVQDGTSGTLLALSFFDDYDLNADGQPDYTFRPAPELSTAEQPTATTQTRGLATVTRRRLVAPMASTATG
;
A
#
# COMPACT_ATOMS: atom_id res chain seq x y z
N MET A 1 4.57 -41.20 -0.74
CA MET A 1 4.89 -40.20 -1.77
C MET A 1 4.26 -38.89 -1.33
N GLY A 2 4.99 -37.77 -1.33
CA GLY A 2 4.41 -36.47 -1.02
C GLY A 2 3.50 -36.04 -2.16
N THR A 3 2.24 -35.78 -1.88
CA THR A 3 1.31 -35.16 -2.82
C THR A 3 1.65 -33.67 -2.91
N TYR A 4 1.97 -33.19 -4.11
CA TYR A 4 2.25 -31.77 -4.38
C TYR A 4 1.00 -31.02 -4.85
N ASP A 5 -0.16 -31.50 -4.43
CA ASP A 5 -1.44 -31.02 -4.93
C ASP A 5 -1.78 -29.67 -4.30
N THR A 6 -2.41 -28.81 -5.09
CA THR A 6 -2.98 -27.54 -4.62
C THR A 6 -4.46 -27.55 -4.99
N TYR A 7 -5.33 -27.35 -4.00
CA TYR A 7 -6.77 -27.27 -4.21
C TYR A 7 -7.22 -25.83 -4.05
N THR A 8 -8.13 -25.39 -4.92
CA THR A 8 -8.70 -24.04 -4.86
C THR A 8 -10.20 -24.17 -4.65
N VAL A 9 -10.72 -23.46 -3.65
CA VAL A 9 -12.15 -23.40 -3.34
C VAL A 9 -12.70 -22.10 -3.89
N TYR A 10 -13.75 -22.21 -4.70
CA TYR A 10 -14.42 -21.08 -5.32
C TYR A 10 -15.77 -20.83 -4.66
N ALA A 11 -16.15 -19.57 -4.52
CA ALA A 11 -17.52 -19.17 -4.26
C ALA A 11 -18.41 -19.44 -5.47
N ASP A 12 -19.73 -19.43 -5.28
CA ASP A 12 -20.71 -19.58 -6.35
C ASP A 12 -20.55 -18.52 -7.46
N ALA A 13 -20.11 -17.32 -7.10
CA ALA A 13 -19.81 -16.23 -8.03
C ALA A 13 -18.50 -16.43 -8.83
N GLY A 14 -17.77 -17.53 -8.60
CA GLY A 14 -16.51 -17.86 -9.29
C GLY A 14 -15.25 -17.23 -8.68
N TYR A 15 -15.36 -16.50 -7.57
CA TYR A 15 -14.20 -15.93 -6.86
C TYR A 15 -13.49 -16.97 -5.99
N VAL A 16 -12.16 -16.94 -5.94
CA VAL A 16 -11.35 -17.85 -5.11
C VAL A 16 -11.49 -17.47 -3.64
N GLN A 17 -12.09 -18.31 -2.81
CA GLN A 17 -12.19 -18.05 -1.36
C GLN A 17 -11.01 -18.63 -0.58
N LEU A 18 -10.56 -19.83 -0.95
CA LEU A 18 -9.48 -20.52 -0.25
C LEU A 18 -8.51 -21.15 -1.24
N VAL A 19 -7.21 -21.10 -0.92
CA VAL A 19 -6.20 -21.93 -1.57
C VAL A 19 -5.56 -22.84 -0.52
N ILE A 20 -5.61 -24.15 -0.78
CA ILE A 20 -5.06 -25.20 0.05
C ILE A 20 -3.69 -25.60 -0.54
N PRO A 21 -2.57 -25.11 0.03
CA PRO A 21 -1.25 -25.42 -0.49
C PRO A 21 -0.83 -26.86 -0.21
N PRO A 22 0.21 -27.39 -0.89
CA PRO A 22 0.64 -28.79 -0.73
C PRO A 22 0.95 -29.19 0.72
N ALA A 23 1.52 -28.28 1.51
CA ALA A 23 1.79 -28.53 2.93
C ALA A 23 0.51 -28.78 3.74
N ALA A 24 -0.58 -28.06 3.43
CA ALA A 24 -1.87 -28.26 4.06
C ALA A 24 -2.49 -29.60 3.65
N VAL A 25 -2.41 -29.95 2.35
CA VAL A 25 -2.87 -31.23 1.81
C VAL A 25 -2.17 -32.40 2.49
N GLN A 26 -0.86 -32.30 2.71
CA GLN A 26 -0.09 -33.32 3.39
C GLN A 26 -0.62 -33.55 4.82
N VAL A 27 -0.90 -32.49 5.58
CA VAL A 27 -1.47 -32.58 6.93
C VAL A 27 -2.86 -33.22 6.92
N LEU A 28 -3.74 -32.78 6.02
CA LEU A 28 -5.10 -33.34 5.86
C LEU A 28 -5.06 -34.83 5.48
N THR A 29 -4.17 -35.20 4.57
CA THR A 29 -4.00 -36.59 4.12
C THR A 29 -3.44 -37.46 5.24
N SER A 30 -2.43 -36.97 5.99
CA SER A 30 -1.83 -37.73 7.10
C SER A 30 -2.77 -37.92 8.29
N SER A 31 -3.65 -36.95 8.54
CA SER A 31 -4.65 -37.03 9.62
C SER A 31 -5.88 -37.86 9.22
N GLY A 32 -6.08 -38.09 7.92
CA GLY A 32 -7.26 -38.77 7.39
C GLY A 32 -8.55 -37.96 7.51
N GLN A 33 -8.48 -36.70 7.93
CA GLN A 33 -9.64 -35.83 8.15
C GLN A 33 -9.53 -34.57 7.28
N TRP A 34 -10.42 -34.46 6.29
CA TRP A 34 -10.50 -33.31 5.39
C TRP A 34 -11.41 -32.22 5.95
N ASN A 35 -11.12 -31.75 7.17
CA ASN A 35 -11.86 -30.66 7.78
C ASN A 35 -11.17 -29.31 7.56
N ILE A 36 -11.40 -28.73 6.37
CA ILE A 36 -10.87 -27.40 6.02
C ILE A 36 -11.66 -26.25 6.64
N GLN A 37 -12.72 -26.52 7.41
CA GLN A 37 -13.54 -25.50 8.07
C GLN A 37 -13.11 -25.23 9.51
N ASP A 38 -12.23 -26.06 10.08
CA ASP A 38 -11.63 -25.81 11.38
C ASP A 38 -10.88 -24.47 11.38
N ALA A 39 -11.21 -23.59 12.34
CA ALA A 39 -10.67 -22.23 12.37
C ALA A 39 -9.14 -22.22 12.56
N GLY A 40 -8.62 -23.09 13.43
CA GLY A 40 -7.18 -23.19 13.68
C GLY A 40 -6.41 -23.71 12.46
N PHE A 41 -6.99 -24.68 11.75
CA PHE A 41 -6.42 -25.20 10.52
C PHE A 41 -6.42 -24.15 9.40
N LYS A 42 -7.56 -23.48 9.16
CA LYS A 42 -7.69 -22.40 8.17
C LYS A 42 -6.65 -21.32 8.40
N ASP A 43 -6.57 -20.85 9.64
CA ASP A 43 -5.69 -19.74 10.02
C ASP A 43 -4.22 -20.09 9.88
N ARG A 44 -3.85 -21.34 10.13
CA ARG A 44 -2.47 -21.79 10.08
C ARG A 44 -2.00 -22.15 8.67
N TRP A 45 -2.88 -22.68 7.82
CA TRP A 45 -2.45 -23.40 6.61
C TRP A 45 -3.03 -22.86 5.30
N LEU A 46 -4.14 -22.11 5.33
CA LEU A 46 -4.84 -21.73 4.11
C LEU A 46 -4.63 -20.26 3.76
N TYR A 47 -4.56 -19.98 2.46
CA TYR A 47 -4.78 -18.63 1.97
C TYR A 47 -6.28 -18.38 1.92
N GLN A 48 -6.74 -17.23 2.40
CA GLN A 48 -8.15 -16.89 2.49
C GLN A 48 -8.39 -15.52 1.86
N TYR A 49 -9.49 -15.39 1.11
CA TYR A 49 -9.85 -14.16 0.43
C TYR A 49 -11.34 -13.86 0.64
N THR A 50 -11.62 -12.63 1.03
CA THR A 50 -12.98 -12.09 1.16
C THR A 50 -13.15 -10.96 0.16
N TYR A 51 -14.30 -10.95 -0.51
CA TYR A 51 -14.62 -10.00 -1.56
C TYR A 51 -15.76 -9.07 -1.12
N ASP A 52 -15.80 -7.87 -1.69
CA ASP A 52 -17.00 -7.03 -1.66
C ASP A 52 -17.98 -7.39 -2.79
N ASP A 53 -19.11 -6.69 -2.82
CA ASP A 53 -20.16 -6.88 -3.83
C ASP A 53 -19.71 -6.54 -5.27
N ARG A 54 -18.55 -5.87 -5.42
CA ARG A 54 -17.92 -5.56 -6.71
C ARG A 54 -16.88 -6.60 -7.13
N GLY A 55 -16.66 -7.64 -6.32
CA GLY A 55 -15.66 -8.67 -6.61
C GLY A 55 -14.22 -8.24 -6.33
N ARG A 56 -13.99 -7.22 -5.52
CA ARG A 56 -12.66 -6.75 -5.11
C ARG A 56 -12.27 -7.40 -3.79
N VAL A 57 -10.99 -7.79 -3.64
CA VAL A 57 -10.49 -8.41 -2.41
C VAL A 57 -10.39 -7.36 -1.30
N VAL A 58 -11.28 -7.42 -0.32
CA VAL A 58 -11.29 -6.49 0.83
C VAL A 58 -10.57 -7.04 2.05
N GLU A 59 -10.38 -8.35 2.11
CA GLU A 59 -9.56 -9.02 3.11
C GLU A 59 -8.80 -10.18 2.44
N ARG A 60 -7.52 -10.28 2.75
CA ARG A 60 -6.73 -11.46 2.44
C ARG A 60 -5.97 -11.93 3.66
N LYS A 61 -5.91 -13.24 3.87
CA LYS A 61 -5.16 -13.85 4.97
C LYS A 61 -4.16 -14.85 4.41
N PHE A 62 -2.90 -14.69 4.82
CA PHE A 62 -1.84 -15.66 4.50
C PHE A 62 -1.78 -16.73 5.61
N PRO A 63 -1.37 -17.96 5.28
CA PRO A 63 -1.17 -19.00 6.28
C PRO A 63 -0.29 -18.54 7.44
N GLY A 64 -0.81 -18.59 8.67
CA GLY A 64 -0.11 -18.20 9.89
C GLY A 64 0.04 -16.69 10.12
N ALA A 65 -0.49 -15.85 9.24
CA ALA A 65 -0.44 -14.38 9.38
C ALA A 65 -1.80 -13.81 9.82
N ALA A 66 -1.75 -12.60 10.40
CA ALA A 66 -2.96 -11.81 10.58
C ALA A 66 -3.55 -11.41 9.22
N ALA A 67 -4.87 -11.21 9.17
CA ALA A 67 -5.55 -10.72 7.98
C ALA A 67 -4.99 -9.34 7.55
N VAL A 68 -4.95 -9.11 6.24
CA VAL A 68 -4.64 -7.83 5.61
C VAL A 68 -5.92 -7.28 5.01
N TYR A 69 -6.26 -6.06 5.41
CA TYR A 69 -7.45 -5.34 4.99
C TYR A 69 -7.11 -4.35 3.88
N LEU A 70 -8.03 -4.19 2.92
CA LEU A 70 -7.92 -3.26 1.81
C LEU A 70 -9.15 -2.36 1.77
N VAL A 71 -8.93 -1.07 1.50
CA VAL A 71 -9.97 -0.08 1.21
C VAL A 71 -9.69 0.52 -0.15
N TYR A 72 -10.74 0.66 -0.95
CA TYR A 72 -10.66 1.12 -2.32
C TYR A 72 -11.29 2.50 -2.50
N ASP A 73 -10.79 3.25 -3.46
CA ASP A 73 -11.44 4.47 -3.94
C ASP A 73 -12.47 4.18 -5.05
N SER A 74 -13.04 5.26 -5.60
CA SER A 74 -13.99 5.23 -6.72
C SER A 74 -13.41 4.66 -8.02
N PHE A 75 -12.08 4.64 -8.17
CA PHE A 75 -11.36 4.12 -9.33
C PHE A 75 -10.91 2.67 -9.16
N ASP A 76 -11.41 1.97 -8.15
CA ASP A 76 -11.03 0.58 -7.83
C ASP A 76 -9.55 0.41 -7.48
N ARG A 77 -8.91 1.47 -6.98
CA ARG A 77 -7.51 1.42 -6.53
C ARG A 77 -7.47 1.17 -5.03
N PRO A 78 -6.62 0.25 -4.53
CA PRO A 78 -6.42 0.10 -3.09
C PRO A 78 -5.67 1.33 -2.56
N VAL A 79 -6.39 2.21 -1.87
CA VAL A 79 -5.84 3.46 -1.30
C VAL A 79 -5.41 3.30 0.15
N LEU A 80 -5.93 2.28 0.85
CA LEU A 80 -5.48 1.91 2.19
C LEU A 80 -5.27 0.41 2.34
N VAL A 81 -4.19 0.06 3.04
CA VAL A 81 -3.85 -1.30 3.42
C VAL A 81 -3.56 -1.35 4.91
N GLN A 82 -4.12 -2.32 5.62
CA GLN A 82 -3.83 -2.53 7.04
C GLN A 82 -3.61 -4.02 7.31
N ASP A 83 -2.36 -4.37 7.63
CA ASP A 83 -2.00 -5.67 8.16
C ASP A 83 -2.20 -5.74 9.69
N GLY A 84 -1.87 -6.89 10.29
CA GLY A 84 -1.99 -7.07 11.74
C GLY A 84 -1.14 -6.12 12.58
N THR A 85 0.05 -5.75 12.12
CA THR A 85 0.96 -4.86 12.85
C THR A 85 0.43 -3.43 12.82
N HIS A 86 0.03 -2.95 11.65
CA HIS A 86 -0.57 -1.62 11.50
C HIS A 86 -1.90 -1.54 12.27
N ARG A 87 -2.70 -2.60 12.26
CA ARG A 87 -3.95 -2.68 13.05
C ARG A 87 -3.71 -2.59 14.54
N ALA A 88 -2.68 -3.25 15.07
CA ALA A 88 -2.34 -3.16 16.49
C ALA A 88 -2.03 -1.73 16.95
N SER A 89 -1.60 -0.87 16.02
CA SER A 89 -1.32 0.55 16.24
C SER A 89 -2.41 1.48 15.70
N ASN A 90 -3.57 0.97 15.25
CA ASN A 90 -4.63 1.73 14.59
C ASN A 90 -4.13 2.58 13.41
N GLN A 91 -3.27 2.00 12.59
CA GLN A 91 -2.68 2.65 11.42
C GLN A 91 -3.09 1.95 10.12
N TRP A 92 -3.09 2.72 9.04
CA TRP A 92 -3.26 2.26 7.67
C TRP A 92 -2.08 2.76 6.85
N LEU A 93 -1.50 1.90 6.03
CA LEU A 93 -0.62 2.33 4.95
C LEU A 93 -1.51 2.93 3.87
N PHE A 94 -1.31 4.21 3.56
CA PHE A 94 -2.04 4.91 2.51
C PHE A 94 -1.17 5.15 1.29
N THR A 95 -1.81 5.19 0.13
CA THR A 95 -1.21 5.59 -1.14
C THR A 95 -2.09 6.64 -1.82
N LYS A 96 -1.51 7.75 -2.25
CA LYS A 96 -2.17 8.80 -3.02
C LYS A 96 -1.57 8.92 -4.41
N PHE A 97 -2.40 9.34 -5.35
CA PHE A 97 -2.11 9.31 -6.78
C PHE A 97 -2.17 10.70 -7.40
N ASP A 98 -1.40 10.92 -8.47
CA ASP A 98 -1.53 12.08 -9.35
C ASP A 98 -2.58 11.89 -10.44
N ALA A 99 -2.74 12.91 -11.29
CA ALA A 99 -3.70 12.92 -12.39
C ALA A 99 -3.46 11.82 -13.44
N GLN A 100 -2.24 11.26 -13.50
CA GLN A 100 -1.88 10.16 -14.40
C GLN A 100 -1.95 8.80 -13.72
N ASN A 101 -2.58 8.72 -12.54
CA ASN A 101 -2.74 7.49 -11.77
C ASN A 101 -1.40 6.86 -11.32
N ARG A 102 -0.39 7.69 -11.04
CA ARG A 102 0.90 7.24 -10.47
C ARG A 102 0.92 7.49 -8.97
N ALA A 103 1.45 6.55 -8.20
CA ALA A 103 1.61 6.71 -6.75
C ALA A 103 2.65 7.81 -6.46
N VAL A 104 2.21 8.88 -5.79
CA VAL A 104 3.02 10.08 -5.52
C VAL A 104 3.26 10.33 -4.03
N VAL A 105 2.36 9.87 -3.16
CA VAL A 105 2.53 9.95 -1.71
C VAL A 105 2.21 8.61 -1.09
N GLU A 106 3.10 8.13 -0.23
CA GLU A 106 2.87 6.97 0.62
C GLU A 106 3.12 7.33 2.07
N GLY A 107 2.34 6.77 2.99
CA GLY A 107 2.51 7.05 4.41
C GLY A 107 1.61 6.25 5.31
N LEU A 108 1.59 6.62 6.59
CA LEU A 108 0.71 6.04 7.59
C LEU A 108 -0.40 7.03 7.93
N TRP A 109 -1.63 6.53 8.03
CA TRP A 109 -2.79 7.29 8.47
C TRP A 109 -3.38 6.60 9.71
N SER A 110 -3.62 7.38 10.76
CA SER A 110 -4.10 6.88 12.05
C SER A 110 -5.63 6.90 12.08
N ASP A 111 -6.24 5.73 12.17
CA ASP A 111 -7.69 5.56 12.28
C ASP A 111 -8.02 4.21 12.93
N SER A 112 -8.86 4.23 13.96
CA SER A 112 -9.25 3.04 14.75
C SER A 112 -10.57 2.41 14.33
N ARG A 113 -11.24 2.94 13.31
CA ARG A 113 -12.50 2.37 12.80
C ARG A 113 -12.26 1.03 12.12
N GLN A 114 -13.33 0.24 12.03
CA GLN A 114 -13.27 -1.02 11.29
C GLN A 114 -13.17 -0.75 9.78
N ARG A 115 -12.60 -1.71 9.04
CA ARG A 115 -12.41 -1.58 7.58
C ARG A 115 -13.70 -1.18 6.85
N SER A 116 -14.85 -1.74 7.21
CA SER A 116 -16.15 -1.42 6.58
C SER A 116 -16.54 0.05 6.77
N ASP A 117 -16.29 0.62 7.95
CA ASP A 117 -16.59 2.03 8.24
C ASP A 117 -15.61 2.96 7.52
N VAL A 118 -14.34 2.55 7.41
CA VAL A 118 -13.33 3.27 6.62
C VAL A 118 -13.69 3.25 5.13
N GLN A 119 -14.12 2.10 4.59
CA GLN A 119 -14.63 2.01 3.22
C GLN A 119 -15.85 2.90 3.01
N THR A 120 -16.81 2.88 3.94
CA THR A 120 -17.99 3.76 3.88
C THR A 120 -17.59 5.24 3.86
N ALA A 121 -16.60 5.63 4.65
CA ALA A 121 -16.07 7.00 4.64
C ALA A 121 -15.34 7.35 3.34
N ALA A 122 -14.63 6.40 2.74
CA ALA A 122 -14.01 6.56 1.43
C ALA A 122 -15.07 6.74 0.32
N ASP A 123 -16.13 5.94 0.34
CA ASP A 123 -17.23 5.97 -0.63
C ASP A 123 -18.06 7.27 -0.52
N GLN A 124 -18.18 7.83 0.68
CA GLN A 124 -18.88 9.10 0.93
C GLN A 124 -18.00 10.33 0.69
N PHE A 125 -16.69 10.15 0.49
CA PHE A 125 -15.80 11.26 0.26
C PHE A 125 -16.05 11.87 -1.12
N ALA A 126 -16.41 13.16 -1.16
CA ALA A 126 -16.75 13.89 -2.36
C ALA A 126 -15.65 14.91 -2.69
N PRO A 127 -14.58 14.50 -3.41
CA PRO A 127 -13.47 15.38 -3.73
C PRO A 127 -13.84 16.39 -4.81
N THR A 128 -13.21 17.57 -4.78
CA THR A 128 -13.17 18.47 -5.95
C THR A 128 -12.21 17.92 -7.03
N LEU A 129 -11.15 17.22 -6.60
CA LEU A 129 -10.14 16.61 -7.46
C LEU A 129 -9.86 15.18 -7.00
N ASP A 130 -9.90 14.24 -7.93
CA ASP A 130 -9.67 12.80 -7.68
C ASP A 130 -8.19 12.40 -7.56
N TYR A 131 -7.30 13.39 -7.45
CA TYR A 131 -5.86 13.23 -7.38
C TYR A 131 -5.20 14.37 -6.60
N GLU A 132 -3.97 14.12 -6.16
CA GLU A 132 -3.15 15.11 -5.48
C GLU A 132 -2.33 15.94 -6.47
N THR A 133 -2.13 17.21 -6.14
CA THR A 133 -1.35 18.17 -6.93
C THR A 133 -0.12 18.60 -6.17
N ARG A 134 0.93 19.03 -6.86
CA ARG A 134 2.11 19.59 -6.19
C ARG A 134 1.75 20.85 -5.43
N SER A 135 2.38 21.02 -4.27
CA SER A 135 2.22 22.19 -3.41
C SER A 135 3.44 22.34 -2.50
N GLY A 136 4.18 23.44 -2.64
CA GLY A 136 5.24 23.83 -1.69
C GLY A 136 6.35 22.80 -1.52
N GLY A 137 6.75 22.12 -2.61
CA GLY A 137 7.79 21.09 -2.61
C GLY A 137 7.30 19.72 -2.13
N SER A 138 5.99 19.53 -2.02
CA SER A 138 5.30 18.29 -1.67
C SER A 138 4.11 18.08 -2.61
N TYR A 139 3.21 17.18 -2.26
CA TYR A 139 1.86 17.08 -2.81
C TYR A 139 0.83 17.50 -1.77
N THR A 140 -0.34 17.91 -2.25
CA THR A 140 -1.55 17.94 -1.42
C THR A 140 -1.81 16.54 -0.86
N THR A 141 -2.48 16.48 0.28
CA THR A 141 -2.85 15.22 0.95
C THR A 141 -4.30 15.23 1.42
N SER A 142 -5.08 16.16 0.89
CA SER A 142 -6.45 16.45 1.27
C SER A 142 -7.42 16.37 0.10
N ASN A 143 -6.93 16.24 -1.15
CA ASN A 143 -7.82 16.17 -2.30
C ASN A 143 -8.53 14.83 -2.38
N THR A 144 -7.86 13.74 -1.97
CA THR A 144 -8.40 12.37 -2.00
C THR A 144 -8.52 11.79 -0.59
N PHE A 145 -9.36 10.77 -0.42
CA PHE A 145 -9.45 10.03 0.84
C PHE A 145 -8.22 9.12 1.03
N PRO A 146 -7.67 8.98 2.26
CA PRO A 146 -7.99 9.78 3.45
C PRO A 146 -7.36 11.18 3.38
N VAL A 147 -7.96 12.13 4.10
CA VAL A 147 -7.35 13.44 4.34
C VAL A 147 -6.27 13.29 5.42
N VAL A 148 -5.01 13.50 5.03
CA VAL A 148 -3.85 13.30 5.91
C VAL A 148 -3.18 14.63 6.20
N GLN A 149 -2.94 14.91 7.48
CA GLN A 149 -2.09 16.00 7.94
C GLN A 149 -0.84 15.40 8.59
N ASP A 150 0.31 15.63 7.97
CA ASP A 150 1.61 15.09 8.42
C ASP A 150 1.92 15.52 9.86
N GLY A 151 2.32 14.55 10.69
CA GLY A 151 2.59 14.73 12.12
C GLY A 151 1.35 14.86 13.02
N THR A 152 0.13 14.86 12.45
CA THR A 152 -1.12 14.99 13.22
C THR A 152 -2.03 13.77 13.04
N SER A 153 -2.66 13.62 11.87
CA SER A 153 -3.53 12.47 11.55
C SER A 153 -2.79 11.35 10.81
N GLY A 154 -1.54 11.58 10.43
CA GLY A 154 -0.71 10.60 9.77
C GLY A 154 0.72 11.07 9.61
N THR A 155 1.53 10.25 8.94
CA THR A 155 2.96 10.47 8.71
C THR A 155 3.27 10.17 7.26
N LEU A 156 3.78 11.15 6.52
CA LEU A 156 4.28 10.94 5.16
C LEU A 156 5.60 10.19 5.21
N LEU A 157 5.72 9.10 4.45
CA LEU A 157 6.90 8.25 4.43
C LEU A 157 7.69 8.39 3.12
N ALA A 158 7.01 8.49 1.99
CA ALA A 158 7.65 8.65 0.69
C ALA A 158 6.89 9.61 -0.21
N LEU A 159 7.64 10.38 -1.00
CA LEU A 159 7.14 11.24 -2.08
C LEU A 159 7.85 10.86 -3.37
N SER A 160 7.09 10.67 -4.44
CA SER A 160 7.60 10.37 -5.77
C SER A 160 7.20 11.49 -6.74
N PHE A 161 8.19 12.11 -7.38
CA PHE A 161 8.03 13.15 -8.37
C PHE A 161 8.37 12.62 -9.74
N PHE A 162 7.70 13.15 -10.75
CA PHE A 162 7.77 12.68 -12.12
C PHE A 162 7.83 13.86 -13.09
N ASP A 163 8.11 13.60 -14.37
CA ASP A 163 7.97 14.53 -15.50
C ASP A 163 8.95 15.72 -15.56
N ASP A 164 9.32 16.31 -14.42
CA ASP A 164 10.23 17.45 -14.32
C ASP A 164 10.88 17.53 -12.92
N TYR A 165 11.75 18.53 -12.75
CA TYR A 165 12.43 18.83 -11.50
C TYR A 165 11.83 20.05 -10.77
N ASP A 166 10.70 20.59 -11.20
CA ASP A 166 9.99 21.70 -10.53
C ASP A 166 9.09 21.13 -9.43
N LEU A 167 9.70 20.78 -8.30
CA LEU A 167 9.05 20.05 -7.21
C LEU A 167 8.06 20.94 -6.46
N ASN A 168 8.31 22.24 -6.42
CA ASN A 168 7.51 23.23 -5.72
C ASN A 168 6.40 23.88 -6.57
N ALA A 169 6.41 23.61 -7.89
CA ALA A 169 5.48 24.14 -8.88
C ALA A 169 5.56 25.68 -9.06
N ASP A 170 6.75 26.26 -8.94
CA ASP A 170 7.03 27.70 -9.15
C ASP A 170 7.53 28.04 -10.57
N GLY A 171 7.70 27.03 -11.42
CA GLY A 171 8.21 27.16 -12.78
C GLY A 171 9.73 27.10 -12.89
N GLN A 172 10.46 26.85 -11.80
CA GLN A 172 11.91 26.68 -11.79
C GLN A 172 12.31 25.27 -11.34
N PRO A 173 13.36 24.67 -11.94
CA PRO A 173 13.87 23.38 -11.46
C PRO A 173 14.48 23.44 -10.05
N ASP A 174 14.00 22.60 -9.14
CA ASP A 174 14.51 22.39 -7.78
C ASP A 174 15.57 21.27 -7.75
N TYR A 175 16.80 21.57 -8.18
CA TYR A 175 17.91 20.65 -8.04
C TYR A 175 19.22 21.35 -7.67
N THR A 176 20.08 20.60 -7.00
CA THR A 176 21.49 20.98 -6.79
C THR A 176 22.36 19.81 -7.24
N PHE A 177 23.09 19.98 -8.33
CA PHE A 177 24.06 18.97 -8.75
C PHE A 177 25.24 18.96 -7.80
N ARG A 178 25.71 17.76 -7.46
CA ARG A 178 27.05 17.60 -6.89
C ARG A 178 28.05 17.65 -8.04
N PRO A 179 28.92 18.67 -8.13
CA PRO A 179 29.87 18.75 -9.22
C PRO A 179 30.83 17.58 -9.14
N ALA A 180 31.10 16.95 -10.29
CA ALA A 180 32.17 15.97 -10.40
C ALA A 180 33.47 16.74 -10.66
N PRO A 181 34.47 16.71 -9.76
CA PRO A 181 35.69 17.51 -9.91
C PRO A 181 36.51 17.13 -11.16
N GLU A 182 36.27 15.94 -11.70
CA GLU A 182 36.89 15.41 -12.91
C GLU A 182 36.28 15.94 -14.22
N LEU A 183 35.15 16.65 -14.16
CA LEU A 183 34.41 17.14 -15.35
C LEU A 183 34.57 18.66 -15.50
N SER A 184 34.74 19.13 -16.73
CA SER A 184 34.71 20.57 -17.02
C SER A 184 33.31 21.15 -16.79
N THR A 185 33.19 22.47 -16.67
CA THR A 185 31.89 23.15 -16.46
C THR A 185 30.85 22.81 -17.52
N ALA A 186 31.27 22.55 -18.76
CA ALA A 186 30.40 22.17 -19.87
C ALA A 186 29.93 20.71 -19.81
N GLU A 187 30.63 19.86 -19.06
CA GLU A 187 30.35 18.43 -18.90
C GLU A 187 29.63 18.12 -17.59
N GLN A 188 29.45 19.12 -16.71
CA GLN A 188 28.68 18.95 -15.49
C GLN A 188 27.22 18.59 -15.85
N PRO A 189 26.60 17.65 -15.10
CA PRO A 189 25.23 17.26 -15.35
C PRO A 189 24.29 18.48 -15.22
N THR A 190 23.35 18.58 -16.16
CA THR A 190 22.29 19.59 -16.19
C THR A 190 20.94 18.89 -16.16
N ALA A 191 19.89 19.55 -15.66
CA ALA A 191 18.57 18.95 -15.70
C ALA A 191 18.11 18.82 -17.15
N THR A 192 17.70 17.61 -17.51
CA THR A 192 17.09 17.34 -18.81
C THR A 192 15.60 17.66 -18.75
N THR A 193 15.07 18.20 -19.83
CA THR A 193 13.63 18.42 -20.04
C THR A 193 12.95 17.20 -20.65
N GLN A 194 13.69 16.14 -20.96
CA GLN A 194 13.20 14.87 -21.53
C GLN A 194 12.76 13.88 -20.44
N THR A 195 12.13 14.38 -19.38
CA THR A 195 11.72 13.59 -18.21
C THR A 195 10.24 13.21 -18.21
N ARG A 196 9.47 13.61 -19.23
CA ARG A 196 8.05 13.26 -19.35
C ARG A 196 7.85 11.74 -19.29
N GLY A 197 7.01 11.29 -18.35
CA GLY A 197 6.72 9.90 -18.06
C GLY A 197 7.71 9.22 -17.11
N LEU A 198 8.81 9.88 -16.73
CA LEU A 198 9.87 9.30 -15.90
C LEU A 198 9.78 9.81 -14.45
N ALA A 199 10.19 8.96 -13.50
CA ALA A 199 10.43 9.40 -12.13
C ALA A 199 11.68 10.28 -12.08
N THR A 200 11.56 11.45 -11.46
CA THR A 200 12.64 12.45 -11.39
C THR A 200 13.26 12.51 -10.00
N VAL A 201 12.44 12.48 -8.95
CA VAL A 201 12.90 12.57 -7.56
C VAL A 201 12.08 11.64 -6.66
N THR A 202 12.75 10.93 -5.75
CA THR A 202 12.10 10.22 -4.65
C THR A 202 12.62 10.76 -3.33
N ARG A 203 11.73 11.23 -2.45
CA ARG A 203 12.07 11.63 -1.08
C ARG A 203 11.53 10.59 -0.13
N ARG A 204 12.36 10.15 0.83
CA ARG A 204 11.96 9.17 1.84
C ARG A 204 12.26 9.72 3.24
N ARG A 205 11.32 9.52 4.15
CA ARG A 205 11.51 9.77 5.58
C ARG A 205 12.31 8.62 6.17
N LEU A 206 13.41 8.95 6.84
CA LEU A 206 14.14 8.00 7.67
C LEU A 206 13.32 7.73 8.93
N VAL A 207 12.87 6.49 9.11
CA VAL A 207 12.24 6.03 10.35
C VAL A 207 13.35 5.45 11.21
N ALA A 208 13.58 6.01 12.40
CA ALA A 208 14.55 5.45 13.33
C ALA A 208 14.11 4.02 13.73
N PRO A 209 15.03 3.06 13.88
CA PRO A 209 14.66 1.74 14.38
C PRO A 209 14.07 1.88 15.79
N MET A 210 13.00 1.13 16.07
CA MET A 210 12.45 1.08 17.43
C MET A 210 13.53 0.57 18.38
N ALA A 211 13.86 1.37 19.40
CA ALA A 211 14.79 0.95 20.43
C ALA A 211 14.25 -0.30 21.12
N SER A 212 14.93 -1.44 20.98
CA SER A 212 14.61 -2.59 21.82
C SER A 212 15.05 -2.26 23.25
N THR A 213 14.10 -1.93 24.12
CA THR A 213 14.34 -1.99 25.56
C THR A 213 14.45 -3.47 25.94
N ALA A 214 15.67 -4.00 25.85
CA ALA A 214 16.01 -5.24 26.54
C ALA A 214 16.12 -4.90 28.02
N THR A 215 15.08 -5.20 28.80
CA THR A 215 15.18 -5.27 30.25
C THR A 215 15.86 -6.60 30.59
N GLY A 216 17.09 -6.51 31.09
CA GLY A 216 17.79 -7.65 31.70
C GLY A 216 17.39 -7.85 33.16
#